data_AF-A0A8B9B956-F1
#
_entry.id   AF-A0A8B9B956-F1
#
_cell.length_a   1.000
_cell.length_b   1.000
_cell.length_c   1.000
_cell.angle_alpha   90.00
_cell.angle_beta   90.00
_cell.angle_gamma   90.00
#
_symmetry.space_group_name_H-M   'P 1'
#
loop_
_entity.id
_entity.type
_entity.pdbx_description
1 polymer ?
#
loop_
_entity_poly.entity_id
_entity_poly.type
_entity_poly.pdbx_seq_one_letter_code
_entity_poly.pdbx_strand_id
1 'polypeptide(L)'
;MRSLLALLVLTLALAALCWCEKDPEDPSGPPSAASIKIKKEVANAFVKRQKRSDFYERYFMHYKTPMEQMHERCESYPPCDYLSDQIGFFMAYNRFFGRY
;
A
#
# COMPACT_ATOMS: atom_id res chain seq x y z
N MET A 1 -34.45 -54.58 5.12
CA MET A 1 -34.36 -53.22 4.56
C MET A 1 -34.67 -52.13 5.59
N ARG A 2 -35.85 -52.10 6.23
CA ARG A 2 -36.22 -51.03 7.19
C ARG A 2 -35.41 -51.01 8.50
N SER A 3 -35.05 -52.18 9.04
CA SER A 3 -34.24 -52.29 10.27
C SER A 3 -32.79 -51.80 10.09
N LEU A 4 -32.17 -52.08 8.94
CA LEU A 4 -30.82 -51.60 8.60
C LEU A 4 -30.78 -50.07 8.45
N LEU A 5 -31.84 -49.48 7.88
CA LEU A 5 -31.98 -48.03 7.80
C LEU A 5 -32.15 -47.39 9.18
N ALA A 6 -32.89 -48.02 10.09
CA ALA A 6 -33.05 -47.53 11.46
C ALA A 6 -31.72 -47.52 12.23
N LEU A 7 -30.90 -48.57 12.07
CA LEU A 7 -29.58 -48.65 12.68
C LEU A 7 -28.62 -47.58 12.13
N LEU A 8 -28.64 -47.35 10.82
CA LEU A 8 -27.83 -46.30 10.19
C LEU A 8 -28.21 -44.89 10.66
N VAL A 9 -29.51 -44.61 10.82
CA VAL A 9 -29.98 -43.31 11.31
C VAL A 9 -29.60 -43.10 12.78
N LEU A 10 -29.64 -44.17 13.59
CA LEU A 10 -29.24 -44.13 15.00
C LEU A 10 -27.73 -43.85 15.16
N THR A 11 -26.88 -44.49 14.37
CA THR A 11 -25.43 -44.27 14.42
C THR A 11 -25.03 -42.88 13.93
N LEU A 12 -25.72 -42.35 12.91
CA LEU A 12 -25.54 -40.96 12.45
C LEU A 12 -25.94 -39.94 13.52
N ALA A 13 -27.04 -40.19 14.24
CA ALA A 13 -27.47 -39.32 15.34
C ALA A 13 -26.46 -39.32 16.50
N LEU A 14 -25.92 -40.48 16.85
CA LEU A 14 -24.89 -40.62 17.88
C LEU A 14 -23.57 -39.94 17.46
N ALA A 15 -23.17 -40.05 16.20
CA ALA A 15 -21.98 -39.38 15.68
C ALA A 15 -22.12 -37.84 15.70
N ALA A 16 -23.31 -37.32 15.38
CA ALA A 16 -23.58 -35.88 15.45
C ALA A 16 -23.53 -35.34 16.89
N LEU A 17 -23.96 -36.12 17.88
CA LEU A 17 -23.87 -35.75 19.30
C LEU A 17 -22.43 -35.83 19.84
N CYS A 18 -21.62 -36.75 19.31
CA CYS A 18 -20.20 -36.88 19.68
C CYS A 18 -19.29 -35.79 19.08
N TRP A 19 -19.76 -34.98 18.12
CA TRP A 19 -18.98 -33.88 17.55
C TRP A 19 -19.14 -32.52 18.23
N CYS A 20 -19.90 -32.45 19.33
CA CYS A 20 -19.95 -31.24 20.13
C CYS A 20 -18.89 -31.27 21.24
N GLU A 21 -17.63 -31.52 20.86
CA GLU A 21 -16.50 -31.14 21.70
C GLU A 21 -16.43 -29.61 21.66
N LYS A 22 -16.89 -28.98 22.73
CA LYS A 22 -16.74 -27.54 22.91
C LYS A 22 -15.26 -27.29 23.14
N ASP A 23 -14.57 -26.75 22.15
CA ASP A 23 -13.22 -26.22 22.32
C ASP A 23 -13.23 -25.34 23.57
N PRO A 24 -12.30 -25.53 24.53
CA PRO A 24 -12.13 -24.56 25.59
C PRO A 24 -11.87 -23.23 24.90
N GLU A 25 -12.69 -22.22 25.23
CA GLU A 25 -12.52 -20.86 24.77
C GLU A 25 -11.06 -20.46 24.95
N ASP A 26 -10.29 -20.51 23.86
CA ASP A 26 -8.96 -19.94 23.84
C ASP A 26 -9.17 -18.45 24.16
N PRO A 27 -8.52 -17.90 25.20
CA PRO A 27 -8.60 -16.47 25.49
C PRO A 27 -7.94 -15.62 24.37
N SER A 28 -7.46 -16.26 23.30
CA SER A 28 -6.82 -15.66 22.13
C SER A 28 -7.75 -15.57 20.92
N GLY A 29 -9.01 -15.15 21.11
CA GLY A 29 -9.78 -14.57 20.01
C GLY A 29 -8.96 -13.45 19.35
N PRO A 30 -9.09 -13.22 18.02
CA PRO A 30 -8.30 -12.21 17.33
C PRO A 30 -8.43 -10.89 18.10
N PRO A 31 -7.32 -10.25 18.50
CA PRO A 31 -7.36 -9.07 19.33
C PRO A 31 -8.34 -8.09 18.70
N SER A 32 -9.41 -7.77 19.42
CA SER A 32 -10.41 -6.80 18.98
C SER A 32 -9.66 -5.60 18.40
N ALA A 33 -10.10 -5.00 17.29
CA ALA A 33 -9.38 -3.88 16.68
C ALA A 33 -9.16 -2.69 17.65
N ALA A 34 -9.80 -2.70 18.83
CA ALA A 34 -9.55 -1.81 19.95
C ALA A 34 -8.24 -2.12 20.72
N SER A 35 -7.82 -3.37 20.86
CA SER A 35 -6.60 -3.75 21.60
C SER A 35 -5.30 -3.56 20.82
N ILE A 36 -5.37 -3.30 19.50
CA ILE A 36 -4.21 -2.96 18.65
C ILE A 36 -3.97 -1.43 18.60
N LYS A 37 -4.87 -0.62 19.18
CA LYS A 37 -4.76 0.85 19.15
C LYS A 37 -3.91 1.34 20.33
N ILE A 38 -2.67 1.70 20.04
CA ILE A 38 -1.76 2.32 21.00
C ILE A 38 -2.12 3.81 21.14
N LYS A 39 -2.15 4.33 22.38
CA LYS A 39 -2.38 5.76 22.64
C LYS A 39 -1.29 6.60 21.96
N LYS A 40 -1.65 7.77 21.43
CA LYS A 40 -0.73 8.69 20.73
C LYS A 40 0.53 9.02 21.55
N GLU A 41 0.38 9.20 22.85
CA GLU A 41 1.50 9.47 23.79
C GLU A 41 2.50 8.32 23.82
N VAL A 42 1.99 7.09 23.90
CA VAL A 42 2.79 5.86 23.92
C VAL A 42 3.44 5.64 22.55
N ALA A 43 2.70 5.88 21.46
CA ALA A 43 3.22 5.82 20.10
C ALA A 43 4.36 6.83 19.85
N ASN A 44 4.23 8.07 20.34
CA ASN A 44 5.27 9.09 20.20
C ASN A 44 6.57 8.75 20.94
N ALA A 45 6.53 7.88 21.96
CA ALA A 45 7.72 7.45 22.69
C ALA A 45 8.66 6.60 21.82
N PHE A 46 8.12 5.81 20.90
CA PHE A 46 8.90 4.93 20.01
C PHE A 46 8.85 5.30 18.53
N VAL A 47 7.84 6.05 18.08
CA VAL A 47 7.76 6.60 16.72
C VAL A 47 8.26 8.05 16.75
N LYS A 48 9.55 8.24 16.50
CA LYS A 48 10.06 9.58 16.19
C LYS A 48 9.67 9.92 14.76
N ARG A 49 8.86 10.97 14.59
CA ARG A 49 8.60 11.55 13.26
C ARG A 49 9.94 11.97 12.67
N GLN A 50 10.40 11.27 11.64
CA GLN A 50 11.57 11.69 10.89
C GLN A 50 11.24 13.06 10.27
N LYS A 51 11.88 14.11 10.78
CA LYS A 51 11.72 15.45 10.22
C LYS A 51 12.30 15.38 8.82
N ARG A 52 11.47 15.53 7.79
CA ARG A 52 11.93 15.61 6.40
C ARG A 52 12.97 16.72 6.36
N SER A 53 14.17 16.38 5.94
CA SER A 53 15.31 17.30 5.93
C SER A 53 15.08 18.32 4.82
N ASP A 54 14.49 19.47 5.16
CA ASP A 54 14.33 20.60 4.23
C ASP A 54 15.67 21.02 3.62
N PHE A 55 16.78 20.79 4.33
CA PHE A 55 18.11 21.14 3.86
C PHE A 55 18.52 20.34 2.60
N TYR A 56 18.26 19.04 2.59
CA TYR A 56 18.58 18.19 1.45
C TYR A 56 17.69 18.56 0.25
N GLU A 57 16.38 18.72 0.48
CA GLU A 57 15.41 19.11 -0.55
C GLU A 57 15.72 20.49 -1.14
N ARG A 58 16.12 21.46 -0.31
CA ARG A 58 16.57 22.79 -0.73
C ARG A 58 17.89 22.76 -1.50
N TYR A 59 18.82 21.87 -1.13
CA TYR A 59 20.07 21.68 -1.84
C TYR A 59 19.81 21.17 -3.27
N PHE A 60 19.00 20.14 -3.45
CA PHE A 60 18.64 19.64 -4.79
C PHE A 60 17.85 20.66 -5.61
N MET A 61 16.99 21.48 -4.97
CA MET A 61 16.32 22.58 -5.67
C MET A 61 17.28 23.61 -6.27
N HIS A 62 18.42 23.86 -5.64
CA HIS A 62 19.41 24.84 -6.13
C HIS A 62 20.46 24.23 -7.05
N TYR A 63 20.76 22.94 -6.91
CA TYR A 63 21.76 22.22 -7.70
C TYR A 63 21.11 21.31 -8.75
N LYS A 64 20.18 21.84 -9.54
CA LYS A 64 19.61 21.12 -10.68
C LYS A 64 20.61 20.98 -11.80
N THR A 65 20.72 19.78 -12.35
CA THR A 65 21.61 19.55 -13.50
C THR A 65 21.12 20.34 -14.72
N PRO A 66 22.02 20.69 -15.68
CA PRO A 66 21.59 21.35 -16.91
C PRO A 66 20.47 20.58 -17.64
N MET A 67 20.52 19.25 -17.63
CA MET A 67 19.49 18.38 -18.21
C MET A 67 18.14 18.51 -17.51
N GLU A 68 18.15 18.53 -16.18
CA GLU A 68 16.94 18.69 -15.36
C GLU A 68 16.30 20.07 -15.58
N GLN A 69 17.13 21.13 -15.67
CA GLN A 69 16.62 22.48 -16.01
C GLN A 69 15.99 22.54 -17.41
N MET A 70 16.52 21.79 -18.38
CA MET A 70 15.92 21.69 -19.71
C MET A 70 14.59 20.91 -19.65
N HIS A 71 14.51 19.85 -18.84
CA HIS A 71 13.28 19.09 -18.63
C HIS A 71 12.18 19.95 -18.02
N GLU A 72 12.47 20.64 -16.92
CA GLU A 72 11.52 21.54 -16.25
C GLU A 72 11.05 22.67 -17.16
N ARG A 73 11.93 23.17 -18.04
CA ARG A 73 11.54 24.15 -19.06
C ARG A 73 10.56 23.57 -20.08
N CYS A 74 10.73 22.32 -20.50
CA CYS A 74 9.81 21.66 -21.42
C CYS A 74 8.47 21.36 -20.74
N GLU A 75 8.49 20.82 -19.52
CA GLU A 75 7.29 20.52 -18.72
C GLU A 75 6.47 21.78 -18.41
N SER A 76 7.15 22.90 -18.12
CA SER A 76 6.49 24.19 -17.91
C SER A 76 5.92 24.82 -19.18
N TYR A 77 6.22 24.28 -20.36
CA TYR A 77 5.69 24.72 -21.65
C TYR A 77 4.83 23.62 -22.29
N PRO A 78 3.49 23.64 -22.12
CA PRO A 78 2.61 22.54 -22.52
C PRO A 78 2.79 22.03 -23.95
N PRO A 79 3.07 22.89 -24.97
CA PRO A 79 3.34 22.39 -26.32
C PRO A 79 4.62 21.54 -26.43
N CYS A 80 5.66 21.84 -25.64
CA CYS A 80 6.85 20.99 -25.55
C CYS A 80 6.54 19.71 -24.80
N ASP A 81 5.85 19.81 -23.66
CA ASP A 81 5.46 18.67 -22.82
C ASP A 81 4.70 17.60 -23.61
N TYR A 82 3.58 17.97 -24.25
CA TYR A 82 2.78 17.05 -25.07
C TYR A 82 3.53 16.47 -26.26
N LEU A 83 4.44 17.25 -26.86
CA LEU A 83 5.23 16.77 -27.98
C LEU A 83 6.33 15.80 -27.49
N SER A 84 6.88 16.04 -26.30
CA SER A 84 7.93 15.21 -25.71
C SER A 84 7.46 13.77 -25.48
N ASP A 85 6.19 13.57 -25.16
CA ASP A 85 5.55 12.25 -25.03
C ASP A 85 5.50 11.48 -26.36
N GLN A 86 5.45 12.19 -27.49
CA GLN A 86 5.28 11.59 -28.82
C GLN A 86 6.60 11.31 -29.51
N ILE A 87 7.54 12.27 -29.46
CA ILE A 87 8.78 12.23 -30.24
C ILE A 87 10.05 12.17 -29.38
N GLY A 88 9.87 12.17 -28.06
CA GLY A 88 10.96 12.19 -27.09
C GLY A 88 11.43 13.61 -26.73
N PHE A 89 11.94 13.73 -25.51
CA PHE A 89 12.36 14.99 -24.91
C PHE A 89 13.34 15.81 -25.77
N PHE A 90 14.44 15.23 -26.22
CA PHE A 90 15.46 15.99 -26.95
C PHE A 90 14.95 16.57 -28.26
N MET A 91 14.12 15.82 -29.00
CA MET A 91 13.55 16.30 -30.27
C MET A 91 12.50 17.39 -30.03
N ALA A 92 11.63 17.21 -29.04
CA ALA A 92 10.65 18.21 -28.65
C ALA A 92 11.32 19.49 -28.13
N TYR A 93 12.29 19.35 -27.22
CA TYR A 93 13.05 20.46 -26.67
C TYR A 93 13.77 21.26 -27.76
N ASN A 94 14.47 20.58 -28.68
CA ASN A 94 15.18 21.26 -29.76
C ASN A 94 14.23 21.96 -30.74
N ARG A 95 13.02 21.44 -30.94
CA ARG A 95 12.02 22.09 -31.81
C ARG A 95 11.56 23.45 -31.27
N PHE A 96 11.46 23.61 -29.95
CA PHE A 96 10.98 24.85 -29.33
C PHE A 96 12.09 25.76 -28.80
N PHE A 97 13.16 25.18 -28.29
CA PHE A 97 14.24 25.88 -27.60
C PHE A 97 15.61 25.72 -28.26
N GLY A 98 15.72 24.89 -29.30
CA GLY A 98 16.92 24.80 -30.13
C GLY A 98 17.13 26.11 -30.87
N ARG A 99 18.30 26.71 -30.73
CA ARG A 99 18.73 27.82 -31.58
C ARG A 99 19.23 27.20 -32.88
N TYR A 100 18.61 27.58 -33.99
CA TYR A 100 19.07 27.25 -35.34
C TYR A 100 20.52 27.71 -35.55
#